data_AF-B6SL75-F1
#
_entry.id   AF-B6SL75-F1
#
_cell.length_a   1.000
_cell.length_b   1.000
_cell.length_c   1.000
_cell.angle_alpha   90.00
_cell.angle_beta   90.00
_cell.angle_gamma   90.00
#
_symmetry.space_group_name_H-M   'P 1'
#
loop_
_entity.id
_entity.type
_entity.pdbx_description
1 polymer ?
#
loop_
_entity_poly.entity_id
_entity_poly.type
_entity_poly.pdbx_seq_one_letter_code
_entity_poly.pdbx_strand_id
1 'polypeptide(L)' 'MKARILVGGFGIRLRLLTLSVPKPLVDFSDKPLIMH' A
#
# COMPACT_ATOMS: atom_id res chain seq x y z
N MET A 1 12.46 20.57 5.85
CA MET A 1 12.95 19.17 5.91
C MET A 1 12.12 18.34 4.93
N LYS A 2 12.70 17.44 4.13
CA LYS A 2 11.98 16.63 3.13
C LYS A 2 12.19 15.14 3.40
N ALA A 3 11.12 14.35 3.31
CA ALA A 3 11.14 12.90 3.38
C ALA A 3 10.44 12.31 2.15
N ARG A 4 10.76 11.06 1.81
CA ARG A 4 10.12 10.31 0.72
C ARG A 4 9.76 8.91 1.22
N ILE A 5 8.60 8.41 0.81
CA ILE A 5 8.13 7.07 1.13
C ILE A 5 8.44 6.16 -0.06
N LEU A 6 9.19 5.09 0.18
CA LEU A 6 9.48 4.09 -0.85
C LEU A 6 8.35 3.07 -0.90
N VAL A 7 7.46 3.20 -1.88
CA VAL A 7 6.29 2.31 -2.08
C VAL A 7 6.49 1.28 -3.21
N GLY A 8 7.69 0.70 -3.32
CA GLY A 8 8.01 -0.31 -4.33
C GLY A 8 7.45 -1.72 -4.02
N GLY A 9 7.44 -2.58 -5.05
CA GLY A 9 7.12 -4.01 -4.93
C GLY A 9 5.67 -4.38 -5.27
N PHE A 10 5.48 -5.49 -6.01
CA PHE A 10 4.21 -5.88 -6.62
C PHE A 10 3.17 -6.51 -5.63
N GLY A 11 3.48 -6.62 -4.34
CA GLY A 11 2.51 -7.06 -3.34
C GLY A 11 1.99 -8.49 -3.52
N ILE A 12 2.84 -9.44 -3.98
CA ILE A 12 2.41 -10.80 -4.37
C ILE A 12 1.66 -11.60 -3.30
N ARG A 13 1.91 -11.29 -2.02
CA ARG A 13 1.25 -11.91 -0.86
C ARG A 13 -0.19 -11.40 -0.65
N LEU A 14 -0.48 -10.18 -1.10
CA LEU A 14 -1.79 -9.52 -1.01
C LEU A 14 -2.47 -9.46 -2.38
N ARG A 15 -2.10 -10.34 -3.32
CA ARG A 15 -2.43 -10.17 -4.74
C ARG A 15 -3.92 -9.99 -5.02
N LEU A 16 -4.80 -10.66 -4.29
CA LEU A 16 -6.26 -10.45 -4.43
C LEU A 16 -6.68 -8.99 -4.20
N LEU A 17 -6.04 -8.31 -3.24
CA LEU A 17 -6.29 -6.90 -2.94
C LEU A 17 -5.50 -5.98 -3.87
N THR A 18 -4.34 -6.43 -4.38
CA THR A 18 -3.45 -5.59 -5.19
C THR A 18 -3.62 -5.72 -6.71
N LEU A 19 -4.66 -6.42 -7.19
CA LEU A 19 -4.98 -6.51 -8.62
C LEU A 19 -5.60 -5.21 -9.16
N SER A 20 -6.43 -4.55 -8.35
CA SER A 20 -7.15 -3.32 -8.71
C SER A 20 -6.60 -2.07 -8.02
N VAL A 21 -5.94 -2.23 -6.87
CA VAL A 21 -5.46 -1.13 -6.02
C VAL A 21 -3.99 -1.35 -5.67
N PRO A 22 -3.10 -0.35 -5.76
CA PRO A 22 -1.70 -0.54 -5.37
C PRO A 22 -1.60 -0.83 -3.85
N LYS A 23 -0.66 -1.70 -3.45
CA LYS A 23 -0.43 -2.08 -2.04
C LYS A 23 -0.53 -0.94 -1.01
N PRO A 24 0.10 0.25 -1.19
CA PRO A 24 0.00 1.34 -0.20
C PRO A 24 -1.42 1.91 -0.01
N LEU A 25 -2.31 1.73 -0.98
CA LEU A 25 -3.68 2.22 -0.95
C LEU A 25 -4.69 1.14 -0.57
N VAL A 26 -4.25 -0.08 -0.26
CA VAL A 26 -5.12 -1.11 0.31
C VAL A 26 -5.54 -0.66 1.71
N ASP A 27 -6.84 -0.72 1.97
CA ASP A 27 -7.40 -0.40 3.28
C ASP A 27 -6.95 -1.41 4.34
N PHE A 28 -6.51 -0.90 5.49
CA PHE A 28 -6.12 -1.67 6.65
C PHE A 28 -6.73 -1.04 7.91
N SER A 29 -7.64 -1.77 8.56
CA SER A 29 -8.59 -1.19 9.51
C SER A 29 -9.42 -0.09 8.81
N ASP A 30 -9.40 1.13 9.34
CA ASP A 30 -10.23 2.25 8.87
C ASP A 30 -9.46 3.24 7.99
N LYS A 31 -8.22 2.92 7.62
CA LYS A 31 -7.31 3.80 6.87
C LYS A 31 -6.47 3.01 5.87
N PRO A 32 -6.00 3.63 4.77
CA PRO A 32 -5.08 2.98 3.84
C PRO A 32 -3.71 2.70 4.49
N LEU A 33 -3.04 1.66 4.03
CA LEU A 33 -1.73 1.20 4.53
C LEU A 33 -0.68 2.32 4.62
N ILE A 34 -0.66 3.26 3.68
CA ILE A 34 0.30 4.38 3.65
C ILE A 34 0.17 5.36 4.83
N MET A 35 -0.94 5.33 5.56
CA MET A 35 -1.19 6.20 6.72
C MET A 35 -0.65 5.64 8.03
N HIS A 36 -0.13 4.41 8.00
CA HIS A 36 0.52 3.73 9.12
C HIS A 36 2.04 3.81 8.94
#